data_AF-A0A0D7ATP1-F1
#
_entry.id   AF-A0A0D7ATP1-F1
#
_cell.length_a   1.000
_cell.length_b   1.000
_cell.length_c   1.000
_cell.angle_alpha   90.00
_cell.angle_beta   90.00
_cell.angle_gamma   90.00
#
_symmetry.space_group_name_H-M   'P 1'
#
loop_
_entity.id
_entity.type
_entity.pdbx_description
1 polymer ?
#
loop_
_entity_poly.entity_id
_entity_poly.type
_entity_poly.pdbx_seq_one_letter_code
_entity_poly.pdbx_strand_id
1 'polypeptide(L)'
;MSQSGGNDFEARDENWDWDEGAETELRDPDDPLYGLSLEDIVHADLERDLADFEQELTDEEIQLLRRMSHKLEFHLSDDAFETIPWAMDMDNSELASWKTTKARAQFLARFRPVPYDCCIKSCCCYVGPHADRTTCPYCKEARYKADGKTPRKRFNYIPIIPRLVGFYRNAAMVKKMQYRSEYDATTRATRQDEGSVDDVFDGDLYNDLRKTRVRINGVDQAYTHFAFARDIALALSTDGFAPWRRRKKTCWPLLLYNYNLPPEIRFHLEHIISVGVIPGPNKPK
;
A
#
# COMPACT_ATOMS: atom_id res chain seq x y z
N MET A 1 -3.55 0.96 65.80
CA MET A 1 -4.65 1.61 65.05
C MET A 1 -4.41 1.38 63.56
N SER A 2 -5.48 1.08 62.81
CA SER A 2 -5.57 0.61 61.39
C SER A 2 -5.27 -0.90 61.21
N GLN A 3 -6.30 -1.77 61.13
CA GLN A 3 -7.22 -2.16 60.02
C GLN A 3 -6.65 -3.42 59.30
N SER A 4 -7.20 -4.65 59.31
CA SER A 4 -8.54 -5.27 59.23
C SER A 4 -9.13 -5.43 57.81
N GLY A 5 -9.42 -6.69 57.44
CA GLY A 5 -10.31 -7.13 56.35
C GLY A 5 -9.58 -7.31 55.01
N GLY A 6 -9.53 -8.47 54.37
CA GLY A 6 -10.60 -9.47 54.22
C GLY A 6 -10.91 -9.52 52.72
N ASN A 7 -10.20 -10.40 52.01
CA ASN A 7 -10.32 -10.63 50.58
C ASN A 7 -11.57 -11.49 50.32
N ASP A 8 -12.56 -10.94 49.63
CA ASP A 8 -13.64 -11.68 48.97
C ASP A 8 -14.10 -10.86 47.76
N PHE A 9 -13.80 -11.32 46.54
CA PHE A 9 -14.70 -11.15 45.40
C PHE A 9 -14.36 -12.15 44.28
N GLU A 10 -15.05 -13.28 44.36
CA GLU A 10 -15.64 -14.07 43.27
C GLU A 10 -14.91 -14.14 41.91
N ALA A 11 -14.31 -15.30 41.67
CA ALA A 11 -14.01 -15.80 40.34
C ALA A 11 -15.33 -16.07 39.58
N ARG A 12 -15.58 -15.31 38.52
CA ARG A 12 -16.54 -15.71 37.48
C ARG A 12 -15.77 -16.34 36.33
N ASP A 13 -15.85 -17.66 36.29
CA ASP A 13 -15.65 -18.46 35.07
C ASP A 13 -16.67 -17.99 34.02
N GLU A 14 -16.20 -17.27 33.01
CA GLU A 14 -16.93 -17.14 31.75
C GLU A 14 -16.21 -17.97 30.70
N ASN A 15 -16.68 -19.22 30.63
CA ASN A 15 -16.43 -20.20 29.60
C ASN A 15 -16.80 -19.59 28.23
N TRP A 16 -15.82 -19.19 27.43
CA TRP A 16 -16.06 -18.84 26.03
C TRP A 16 -16.19 -20.15 25.24
N ASP A 17 -17.40 -20.68 25.24
CA ASP A 17 -17.83 -21.71 24.29
C ASP A 17 -17.65 -21.15 22.87
N TRP A 18 -16.68 -21.70 22.15
CA TRP A 18 -16.59 -21.53 20.71
C TRP A 18 -17.69 -22.38 20.09
N ASP A 19 -18.91 -21.87 20.10
CA ASP A 19 -20.01 -22.55 19.43
C ASP A 19 -19.78 -22.45 17.91
N GLU A 20 -19.69 -23.63 17.30
CA GLU A 20 -19.52 -23.88 15.88
C GLU A 20 -20.74 -23.35 15.12
N GLY A 21 -20.67 -22.09 14.68
CA GLY A 21 -21.70 -21.45 13.86
C GLY A 21 -21.09 -20.75 12.67
N ALA A 22 -20.61 -21.51 11.69
CA ALA A 22 -20.31 -20.98 10.36
C ALA A 22 -21.62 -20.60 9.65
N GLU A 23 -22.23 -19.49 10.05
CA GLU A 23 -23.18 -18.79 9.18
C GLU A 23 -22.35 -18.15 8.06
N THR A 24 -22.32 -18.86 6.94
CA THR A 24 -21.94 -18.32 5.65
C THR A 24 -22.88 -17.16 5.37
N GLU A 25 -22.45 -15.93 5.64
CA GLU A 25 -23.12 -14.73 5.14
C GLU A 25 -23.21 -14.88 3.61
N LEU A 26 -24.39 -15.27 3.15
CA LEU A 26 -24.73 -15.39 1.74
C LEU A 26 -24.56 -14.02 1.11
N ARG A 27 -23.46 -13.86 0.39
CA ARG A 27 -23.19 -12.71 -0.48
C ARG A 27 -24.37 -12.53 -1.44
N ASP A 28 -24.68 -11.30 -1.84
CA ASP A 28 -25.81 -11.01 -2.73
C ASP A 28 -25.72 -11.86 -4.02
N PRO A 29 -26.71 -12.73 -4.33
CA PRO A 29 -26.70 -13.56 -5.54
C PRO A 29 -26.67 -12.74 -6.84
N ASP A 30 -27.06 -11.47 -6.78
CA ASP A 30 -27.04 -10.55 -7.91
C ASP A 30 -25.70 -9.77 -8.02
N ASP A 31 -24.73 -10.01 -7.11
CA ASP A 31 -23.34 -9.51 -7.26
C ASP A 31 -22.68 -10.23 -8.45
N PRO A 32 -22.19 -9.51 -9.49
CA PRO A 32 -21.45 -10.14 -10.60
C PRO A 32 -20.18 -10.89 -10.15
N LEU A 33 -19.76 -10.71 -8.89
CA LEU A 33 -18.64 -11.39 -8.23
C LEU A 33 -19.11 -12.49 -7.25
N TYR A 34 -20.40 -12.84 -7.24
CA TYR A 34 -20.96 -13.92 -6.44
C TYR A 34 -20.37 -15.27 -6.87
N GLY A 35 -19.80 -16.01 -5.92
CA GLY A 35 -19.19 -17.32 -6.17
C GLY A 35 -17.74 -17.31 -6.67
N LEU A 36 -17.14 -16.13 -6.93
CA LEU A 36 -15.72 -16.03 -7.26
C LEU A 36 -14.86 -16.01 -5.99
N SER A 37 -13.76 -16.77 -5.98
CA SER A 37 -12.77 -16.67 -4.91
C SER A 37 -12.06 -15.31 -4.98
N LEU A 38 -11.44 -14.89 -3.87
CA LEU A 38 -10.66 -13.65 -3.86
C LEU A 38 -9.51 -13.70 -4.89
N GLU A 39 -8.96 -14.89 -5.13
CA GLU A 39 -7.94 -15.13 -6.16
C GLU A 39 -8.52 -14.92 -7.56
N ASP A 40 -9.72 -15.40 -7.84
CA ASP A 40 -10.39 -15.22 -9.14
C ASP A 40 -10.73 -13.75 -9.42
N ILE A 41 -11.16 -13.01 -8.40
CA ILE A 41 -11.45 -11.57 -8.53
C ILE A 41 -10.16 -10.78 -8.80
N VAL A 42 -9.10 -11.06 -8.03
CA VAL A 42 -7.80 -10.41 -8.21
C VAL A 42 -7.19 -10.79 -9.57
N HIS A 43 -7.35 -12.04 -10.02
CA HIS A 43 -6.90 -12.48 -11.33
C HIS A 43 -7.68 -11.81 -12.47
N ALA A 44 -9.01 -11.73 -12.41
CA ALA A 44 -9.82 -11.13 -13.46
C ALA A 44 -9.61 -9.60 -13.58
N ASP A 45 -9.42 -8.91 -12.46
CA ASP A 45 -9.02 -7.50 -12.45
C ASP A 45 -7.62 -7.33 -13.04
N LEU A 46 -6.67 -8.19 -12.64
CA LEU A 46 -5.32 -8.19 -13.18
C LEU A 46 -5.30 -8.48 -14.68
N GLU A 47 -6.10 -9.42 -15.17
CA GLU A 47 -6.18 -9.78 -16.59
C GLU A 47 -6.77 -8.66 -17.45
N ARG A 48 -7.83 -7.98 -16.96
CA ARG A 48 -8.37 -6.78 -17.64
C ARG A 48 -7.35 -5.67 -17.68
N ASP A 49 -6.68 -5.42 -16.55
CA ASP A 49 -5.61 -4.46 -16.50
C ASP A 49 -4.51 -4.85 -17.52
N LEU A 50 -4.05 -6.12 -17.54
CA LEU A 50 -3.08 -6.70 -18.50
C LEU A 50 -3.47 -6.49 -19.97
N ALA A 51 -4.74 -6.65 -20.32
CA ALA A 51 -5.22 -6.43 -21.69
C ALA A 51 -5.17 -4.95 -22.11
N ASP A 52 -5.54 -4.03 -21.22
CA ASP A 52 -5.41 -2.59 -21.49
C ASP A 52 -3.93 -2.17 -21.60
N PHE A 53 -3.01 -2.93 -21.01
CA PHE A 53 -1.59 -2.61 -20.87
C PHE A 53 -0.70 -2.89 -22.10
N GLU A 54 -1.21 -3.47 -23.19
CA GLU A 54 -0.43 -3.67 -24.43
C GLU A 54 -0.25 -2.39 -25.27
N GLN A 55 -0.90 -1.27 -24.92
CA GLN A 55 -0.72 -0.01 -25.62
C GLN A 55 0.62 0.67 -25.28
N GLU A 56 1.46 0.86 -26.29
CA GLU A 56 2.68 1.67 -26.20
C GLU A 56 2.37 3.17 -26.00
N LEU A 57 3.26 3.87 -25.30
CA LEU A 57 3.15 5.32 -25.11
C LEU A 57 3.41 6.04 -26.44
N THR A 58 2.61 7.04 -26.76
CA THR A 58 2.86 7.88 -27.94
C THR A 58 4.02 8.86 -27.70
N ASP A 59 4.62 9.38 -28.78
CA ASP A 59 5.68 10.39 -28.66
C ASP A 59 5.22 11.64 -27.89
N GLU A 60 3.97 12.07 -28.09
CA GLU A 60 3.37 13.19 -27.37
C GLU A 60 3.30 12.92 -25.86
N GLU A 61 2.94 11.69 -25.47
CA GLU A 61 2.88 11.27 -24.07
C GLU A 61 4.26 11.20 -23.45
N ILE A 62 5.25 10.70 -24.17
CA ILE A 62 6.65 10.68 -23.72
C ILE A 62 7.13 12.11 -23.47
N GLN A 63 6.87 13.05 -24.38
CA GLN A 63 7.23 14.46 -24.20
C GLN A 63 6.50 15.10 -23.01
N LEU A 64 5.21 14.81 -22.85
CA LEU A 64 4.41 15.28 -21.72
C LEU A 64 4.98 14.76 -20.38
N LEU A 65 5.31 13.48 -20.29
CA LEU A 65 5.90 12.87 -19.08
C LEU A 65 7.29 13.41 -18.78
N ARG A 66 8.13 13.65 -19.79
CA ARG A 66 9.45 14.30 -19.62
C ARG A 66 9.33 15.69 -19.01
N ARG A 67 8.39 16.50 -19.51
CA ARG A 67 8.11 17.84 -18.98
C ARG A 67 7.61 17.80 -17.54
N MET A 68 6.70 16.87 -17.23
CA MET A 68 6.26 16.65 -15.85
C MET A 68 7.43 16.24 -14.94
N SER A 69 8.30 15.33 -15.38
CA SER A 69 9.49 14.92 -14.65
C SER A 69 10.38 16.12 -14.34
N HIS A 70 10.67 16.95 -15.36
CA HIS A 70 11.48 18.16 -15.20
C HIS A 70 10.87 19.14 -14.19
N LYS A 71 9.57 19.42 -14.27
CA LYS A 71 8.88 20.26 -13.28
C LYS A 71 9.05 19.74 -11.85
N LEU A 72 8.92 18.43 -11.66
CA LEU A 72 9.01 17.80 -10.35
C LEU A 72 10.44 17.81 -9.80
N GLU A 73 11.41 17.49 -10.66
CA GLU A 73 12.84 17.43 -10.33
C GLU A 73 13.39 18.81 -9.93
N PHE A 74 13.01 19.86 -10.67
CA PHE A 74 13.48 21.23 -10.42
C PHE A 74 12.49 22.07 -9.58
N HIS A 75 11.44 21.46 -9.04
CA HIS A 75 10.43 22.11 -8.20
C HIS A 75 9.83 23.39 -8.82
N LEU A 76 9.63 23.40 -10.14
CA LEU A 76 9.12 24.58 -10.84
C LEU A 76 7.69 24.91 -10.38
N SER A 77 7.41 26.20 -10.17
CA SER A 77 6.04 26.67 -9.93
C SER A 77 5.16 26.41 -11.14
N ASP A 78 3.84 26.47 -10.97
CA ASP A 78 2.89 26.33 -12.08
C ASP A 78 3.12 27.46 -13.10
N ASP A 79 3.33 28.69 -12.63
CA ASP A 79 3.68 29.84 -13.48
C ASP A 79 4.99 29.59 -14.26
N ALA A 80 6.04 29.11 -13.60
CA ALA A 80 7.32 28.83 -14.28
C ALA A 80 7.18 27.72 -15.33
N PHE A 81 6.35 26.70 -15.07
CA PHE A 81 6.07 25.66 -16.04
C PHE A 81 5.32 26.19 -17.27
N GLU A 82 4.39 27.12 -17.06
CA GLU A 82 3.63 27.75 -18.15
C GLU A 82 4.47 28.72 -18.99
N THR A 83 5.62 29.19 -18.49
CA THR A 83 6.57 30.01 -19.27
C THR A 83 7.48 29.21 -20.21
N ILE A 84 7.51 27.88 -20.12
CA ILE A 84 8.40 27.03 -20.93
C ILE A 84 8.24 27.26 -22.44
N PRO A 85 7.01 27.32 -23.02
CA PRO A 85 6.86 27.51 -24.46
C PRO A 85 7.48 28.83 -24.93
N TRP A 86 7.25 29.91 -24.16
CA TRP A 86 7.85 31.21 -24.45
C TRP A 86 9.38 31.18 -24.36
N ALA A 87 9.94 30.50 -23.35
CA ALA A 87 11.38 30.44 -23.15
C ALA A 87 12.11 29.60 -24.23
N MET A 88 11.41 28.65 -24.86
CA MET A 88 11.97 27.70 -25.84
C MET A 88 11.51 27.98 -27.28
N ASP A 89 10.84 29.11 -27.53
CA ASP A 89 10.28 29.47 -28.84
C ASP A 89 9.36 28.38 -29.43
N MET A 90 8.56 27.74 -28.57
CA MET A 90 7.58 26.72 -28.94
C MET A 90 6.21 27.35 -29.18
N ASP A 91 5.40 26.74 -30.06
CA ASP A 91 3.98 27.12 -30.15
C ASP A 91 3.27 26.78 -28.83
N ASN A 92 2.46 27.70 -28.31
CA ASN A 92 1.64 27.48 -27.12
C ASN A 92 0.68 26.29 -27.27
N SER A 93 0.33 25.90 -28.50
CA SER A 93 -0.47 24.69 -28.76
C SER A 93 0.27 23.38 -28.46
N GLU A 94 1.60 23.40 -28.39
CA GLU A 94 2.46 22.22 -28.18
C GLU A 94 2.62 21.84 -26.70
N LEU A 95 2.18 22.71 -25.77
CA LEU A 95 2.28 22.48 -24.33
C LEU A 95 0.90 22.40 -23.69
N ALA A 96 0.54 21.19 -23.26
CA ALA A 96 -0.60 21.00 -22.38
C ALA A 96 -0.39 21.74 -21.05
N SER A 97 -1.40 22.49 -20.61
CA SER A 97 -1.42 23.11 -19.28
C SER A 97 -1.03 22.11 -18.17
N TRP A 98 -0.48 22.60 -17.06
CA TRP A 98 -0.09 21.71 -15.95
C TRP A 98 -1.25 20.82 -15.48
N LYS A 99 -2.47 21.36 -15.43
CA LYS A 99 -3.69 20.62 -15.09
C LYS A 99 -3.93 19.44 -16.06
N THR A 100 -3.78 19.68 -17.36
CA THR A 100 -3.99 18.66 -18.40
C THR A 100 -2.86 17.64 -18.39
N THR A 101 -1.61 18.10 -18.25
CA THR A 101 -0.43 17.25 -18.06
C THR A 101 -0.62 16.29 -16.89
N LYS A 102 -1.05 16.80 -15.73
CA LYS A 102 -1.30 15.98 -14.54
C LYS A 102 -2.45 14.98 -14.75
N ALA A 103 -3.53 15.40 -15.39
CA ALA A 103 -4.66 14.52 -15.69
C ALA A 103 -4.26 13.39 -16.65
N ARG A 104 -3.48 13.70 -17.69
CA ARG A 104 -2.97 12.69 -18.63
C ARG A 104 -1.97 11.76 -17.97
N ALA A 105 -1.04 12.28 -17.17
CA ALA A 105 -0.11 11.45 -16.41
C ALA A 105 -0.83 10.52 -15.42
N GLN A 106 -1.89 11.00 -14.75
CA GLN A 106 -2.71 10.15 -13.88
C GLN A 106 -3.44 9.06 -14.67
N PHE A 107 -3.95 9.37 -15.87
CA PHE A 107 -4.54 8.38 -16.77
C PHE A 107 -3.51 7.32 -17.18
N LEU A 108 -2.31 7.76 -17.59
CA LEU A 108 -1.21 6.89 -18.01
C LEU A 108 -0.59 6.06 -16.89
N ALA A 109 -0.63 6.57 -15.65
CA ALA A 109 -0.19 5.84 -14.48
C ALA A 109 -1.07 4.61 -14.18
N ARG A 110 -2.31 4.59 -14.73
CA ARG A 110 -3.23 3.44 -14.68
C ARG A 110 -3.51 2.94 -13.26
N PHE A 111 -3.43 3.84 -12.28
CA PHE A 111 -3.97 3.63 -10.95
C PHE A 111 -4.71 4.88 -10.50
N ARG A 112 -5.82 4.67 -9.80
CA ARG A 112 -6.60 5.77 -9.22
C ARG A 112 -6.55 5.64 -7.70
N PRO A 113 -6.27 6.74 -6.97
CA PRO A 113 -6.40 6.72 -5.53
C PRO A 113 -7.82 6.31 -5.12
N VAL A 114 -7.92 5.37 -4.20
CA VAL A 114 -9.18 4.84 -3.68
C VAL A 114 -9.43 5.48 -2.32
N PRO A 115 -10.53 6.24 -2.15
CA PRO A 115 -10.88 6.80 -0.85
C PRO A 115 -11.48 5.71 0.04
N TYR A 116 -10.87 5.48 1.19
CA TYR A 116 -11.43 4.65 2.24
C TYR A 116 -11.90 5.48 3.42
N ASP A 117 -13.06 5.12 3.96
CA ASP A 117 -13.59 5.74 5.15
C ASP A 117 -12.83 5.25 6.38
N CYS A 118 -12.59 6.14 7.33
CA CYS A 118 -11.89 5.81 8.57
C CYS A 118 -12.63 6.37 9.77
N CYS A 119 -12.41 5.75 10.92
CA CYS A 119 -12.84 6.32 12.19
C CYS A 119 -12.21 7.71 12.39
N ILE A 120 -12.97 8.69 12.91
CA ILE A 120 -12.46 10.05 13.18
C ILE A 120 -11.24 10.05 14.11
N LYS A 121 -11.18 9.06 15.02
CA LYS A 121 -10.08 8.83 15.97
C LYS A 121 -8.98 7.89 15.41
N SER A 122 -9.00 7.60 14.10
CA SER A 122 -8.04 6.71 13.42
C SER A 122 -7.96 5.28 13.98
N CYS A 123 -9.00 4.80 14.66
CA CYS A 123 -8.95 3.47 15.29
C CYS A 123 -9.07 2.30 14.29
N CYS A 124 -9.72 2.53 13.15
CA CYS A 124 -9.90 1.53 12.12
C CYS A 124 -10.24 2.19 10.78
N CYS A 125 -10.01 1.43 9.71
CA CYS A 125 -10.53 1.68 8.38
C CYS A 125 -11.81 0.85 8.18
N TYR A 126 -12.83 1.41 7.54
CA TYR A 126 -14.10 0.71 7.28
C TYR A 126 -13.99 -0.09 5.98
N VAL A 127 -13.21 -1.17 6.03
CA VAL A 127 -12.94 -2.12 4.93
C VAL A 127 -12.96 -3.56 5.47
N GLY A 128 -13.09 -4.55 4.59
CA GLY A 128 -13.09 -5.97 4.97
C GLY A 128 -14.13 -6.25 6.07
N PRO A 129 -13.75 -6.83 7.22
CA PRO A 129 -14.67 -7.11 8.35
C PRO A 129 -15.37 -5.89 8.97
N HIS A 130 -15.01 -4.68 8.55
CA HIS A 130 -15.61 -3.44 9.02
C HIS A 130 -16.34 -2.66 7.91
N ALA A 131 -16.49 -3.23 6.72
CA ALA A 131 -17.06 -2.55 5.55
C ALA A 131 -18.47 -1.99 5.81
N ASP A 132 -19.34 -2.76 6.45
CA ASP A 132 -20.75 -2.40 6.67
C ASP A 132 -20.98 -1.70 8.02
N ARG A 133 -19.92 -1.50 8.81
CA ARG A 133 -20.06 -0.87 10.11
C ARG A 133 -20.31 0.63 9.96
N THR A 134 -21.34 1.10 10.65
CA THR A 134 -21.68 2.53 10.78
C THR A 134 -21.09 3.16 12.04
N THR A 135 -20.58 2.33 12.97
CA THR A 135 -20.00 2.75 14.25
C THR A 135 -18.67 2.04 14.47
N CYS A 136 -17.67 2.78 14.95
CA CYS A 136 -16.34 2.25 15.24
C CYS A 136 -16.38 1.15 16.31
N PRO A 137 -15.83 -0.05 16.06
CA PRO A 137 -15.80 -1.14 17.05
C PRO A 137 -15.11 -0.74 18.36
N TYR A 138 -14.07 0.09 18.26
CA TYR A 138 -13.13 0.37 19.33
C TYR A 138 -13.51 1.58 20.19
N CYS A 139 -13.90 2.69 19.57
CA CYS A 139 -14.18 3.93 20.28
C CYS A 139 -15.64 4.40 20.17
N LYS A 140 -16.51 3.58 19.56
CA LYS A 140 -17.97 3.77 19.45
C LYS A 140 -18.42 5.07 18.75
N GLU A 141 -17.48 5.71 18.08
CA GLU A 141 -17.67 6.92 17.30
C GLU A 141 -18.35 6.60 15.95
N ALA A 142 -19.29 7.43 15.52
CA ALA A 142 -20.00 7.25 14.26
C ALA A 142 -19.05 7.29 13.04
N ARG A 143 -19.36 6.55 11.98
CA ARG A 143 -18.66 6.64 10.70
C ARG A 143 -19.04 7.91 9.94
N TYR A 144 -20.33 8.22 9.92
CA TYR A 144 -20.93 9.30 9.12
C TYR A 144 -21.22 10.56 9.95
N LYS A 145 -21.42 11.68 9.26
CA LYS A 145 -21.96 12.92 9.84
C LYS A 145 -23.45 12.74 10.13
N ALA A 146 -24.09 13.80 10.65
CA ALA A 146 -25.52 13.81 10.96
C ALA A 146 -26.42 13.53 9.75
N ASP A 147 -25.92 13.68 8.52
CA ASP A 147 -26.63 13.33 7.29
C ASP A 147 -26.72 11.82 7.02
N GLY A 148 -26.04 10.98 7.82
CA GLY A 148 -26.01 9.52 7.70
C GLY A 148 -25.28 8.99 6.47
N LYS A 149 -24.71 9.87 5.62
CA LYS A 149 -24.12 9.49 4.31
C LYS A 149 -22.69 9.95 4.15
N THR A 150 -22.33 11.10 4.69
CA THR A 150 -21.00 11.69 4.50
C THR A 150 -20.03 11.14 5.55
N PRO A 151 -18.95 10.44 5.17
CA PRO A 151 -17.97 9.94 6.12
C PRO A 151 -17.28 11.08 6.84
N ARG A 152 -17.01 10.92 8.14
CA ARG A 152 -16.36 11.97 8.94
C ARG A 152 -14.87 12.08 8.67
N LYS A 153 -14.23 11.03 8.15
CA LYS A 153 -12.81 10.99 7.82
C LYS A 153 -12.56 9.99 6.69
N ARG A 154 -11.66 10.35 5.77
CA ARG A 154 -11.19 9.50 4.68
C ARG A 154 -9.68 9.48 4.59
N PHE A 155 -9.14 8.34 4.18
CA PHE A 155 -7.76 8.12 3.79
C PHE A 155 -7.74 7.74 2.31
N ASN A 156 -6.77 8.25 1.53
CA ASN A 156 -6.63 7.87 0.13
C ASN A 156 -5.57 6.78 0.01
N TYR A 157 -5.99 5.59 -0.38
CA TYR A 157 -5.13 4.48 -0.74
C TYR A 157 -4.63 4.64 -2.17
N ILE A 158 -3.34 4.46 -2.39
CA ILE A 158 -2.74 4.42 -3.73
C ILE A 158 -2.46 2.94 -4.05
N PRO A 159 -3.17 2.34 -5.03
CA PRO A 159 -3.07 0.92 -5.33
C PRO A 159 -1.63 0.45 -5.57
N ILE A 160 -1.27 -0.66 -4.93
CA ILE A 160 0.07 -1.23 -5.01
C ILE A 160 0.25 -2.15 -6.22
N ILE A 161 -0.74 -3.00 -6.50
CA ILE A 161 -0.69 -4.03 -7.55
C ILE A 161 -0.30 -3.44 -8.91
N PRO A 162 -0.98 -2.42 -9.47
CA PRO A 162 -0.63 -1.87 -10.78
C PRO A 162 0.80 -1.31 -10.83
N ARG A 163 1.34 -0.86 -9.69
CA ARG A 163 2.70 -0.33 -9.60
C ARG A 163 3.74 -1.46 -9.64
N LEU A 164 3.46 -2.58 -8.94
CA LEU A 164 4.30 -3.78 -9.00
C LEU A 164 4.29 -4.37 -10.41
N VAL A 165 3.13 -4.45 -11.05
CA VAL A 165 3.01 -4.83 -12.47
C VAL A 165 3.89 -3.92 -13.34
N GLY A 166 3.84 -2.61 -13.12
CA GLY A 166 4.70 -1.64 -13.80
C GLY A 166 6.21 -1.91 -13.62
N PHE A 167 6.65 -2.34 -12.44
CA PHE A 167 8.04 -2.74 -12.22
C PHE A 167 8.44 -3.97 -13.06
N TYR A 168 7.56 -4.97 -13.17
CA TYR A 168 7.84 -6.16 -13.97
C TYR A 168 7.81 -5.94 -15.48
N ARG A 169 7.33 -4.78 -15.96
CA ARG A 169 7.44 -4.38 -17.37
C ARG A 169 8.76 -3.75 -17.75
N ASN A 170 9.52 -3.28 -16.78
CA ASN A 170 10.81 -2.69 -17.04
C ASN A 170 11.89 -3.77 -16.91
N ALA A 171 12.46 -4.19 -18.03
CA ALA A 171 13.47 -5.25 -18.05
C ALA A 171 14.69 -4.94 -17.16
N ALA A 172 15.10 -3.67 -17.04
CA ALA A 172 16.17 -3.27 -16.14
C ALA A 172 15.75 -3.35 -14.66
N MET A 173 14.50 -3.01 -14.35
CA MET A 173 13.94 -3.14 -13.01
C MET A 173 13.78 -4.62 -12.62
N VAL A 174 13.30 -5.46 -13.53
CA VAL A 174 13.18 -6.91 -13.29
C VAL A 174 14.51 -7.51 -12.87
N LYS A 175 15.61 -7.17 -13.57
CA LYS A 175 16.96 -7.60 -13.20
C LYS A 175 17.33 -7.16 -11.78
N LYS A 176 17.06 -5.90 -11.42
CA LYS A 176 17.30 -5.41 -10.06
C LYS A 176 16.45 -6.15 -9.02
N MET A 177 15.19 -6.47 -9.34
CA MET A 177 14.26 -7.17 -8.45
C MET A 177 14.59 -8.66 -8.23
N GLN A 178 15.61 -9.20 -8.89
CA GLN A 178 16.10 -10.56 -8.65
C GLN A 178 17.03 -10.65 -7.44
N TYR A 179 17.47 -9.53 -6.87
CA TYR A 179 18.44 -9.49 -5.76
C TYR A 179 18.07 -10.45 -4.63
N ARG A 180 16.81 -10.45 -4.16
CA ARG A 180 16.39 -11.36 -3.08
C ARG A 180 16.62 -12.82 -3.41
N SER A 181 16.17 -13.26 -4.59
CA SER A 181 16.29 -14.67 -4.99
C SER A 181 17.75 -15.07 -5.24
N GLU A 182 18.58 -14.12 -5.66
CA GLU A 182 20.00 -14.34 -5.93
C GLU A 182 20.84 -14.27 -4.66
N TYR A 183 20.37 -13.58 -3.61
CA TYR A 183 21.07 -13.38 -2.34
C TYR A 183 21.54 -14.70 -1.71
N ASP A 184 20.67 -15.70 -1.69
CA ASP A 184 21.01 -17.04 -1.15
C ASP A 184 22.12 -17.72 -1.97
N ALA A 185 22.02 -17.66 -3.29
CA ALA A 185 22.93 -18.34 -4.21
C ALA A 185 24.29 -17.63 -4.35
N THR A 186 24.36 -16.36 -3.95
CA THR A 186 25.55 -15.52 -4.10
C THR A 186 26.10 -15.15 -2.72
N THR A 187 25.61 -14.05 -2.14
CA THR A 187 26.13 -13.44 -0.93
C THR A 187 26.13 -14.40 0.26
N ARG A 188 25.03 -15.11 0.50
CA ARG A 188 24.92 -16.03 1.63
C ARG A 188 25.79 -17.27 1.45
N ALA A 189 25.80 -17.86 0.26
CA ALA A 189 26.58 -19.07 -0.03
C ALA A 189 28.10 -18.85 0.06
N THR A 190 28.57 -17.63 -0.24
CA THR A 190 30.00 -17.28 -0.20
C THR A 190 30.45 -16.63 1.10
N ARG A 191 29.56 -16.49 2.10
CA ARG A 191 29.90 -15.86 3.38
C ARG A 191 30.97 -16.68 4.11
N GLN A 192 32.04 -16.01 4.54
CA GLN A 192 33.17 -16.63 5.25
C GLN A 192 33.03 -16.55 6.76
N ASP A 193 32.34 -15.52 7.28
CA ASP A 193 32.20 -15.28 8.71
C ASP A 193 30.86 -15.83 9.23
N GLU A 194 30.94 -16.87 10.08
CA GLU A 194 29.77 -17.37 10.80
C GLU A 194 29.23 -16.30 11.75
N GLY A 195 27.96 -15.90 11.55
CA GLY A 195 27.25 -14.96 12.42
C GLY A 195 27.17 -13.50 11.93
N SER A 196 27.72 -13.15 10.76
CA SER A 196 27.47 -11.82 10.19
C SER A 196 26.03 -11.69 9.67
N VAL A 197 25.48 -10.47 9.73
CA VAL A 197 24.19 -10.09 9.16
C VAL A 197 24.48 -9.04 8.10
N ASP A 198 24.32 -9.40 6.82
CA ASP A 198 24.64 -8.51 5.70
C ASP A 198 23.37 -7.88 5.11
N ASP A 199 22.22 -8.56 5.20
CA ASP A 199 20.93 -8.01 4.74
C ASP A 199 19.77 -8.50 5.66
N VAL A 200 18.59 -7.91 5.51
CA VAL A 200 17.34 -8.30 6.21
C VAL A 200 16.99 -9.76 6.01
N PHE A 201 17.46 -10.37 4.92
CA PHE A 201 17.22 -11.76 4.61
C PHE A 201 17.92 -12.71 5.59
N ASP A 202 18.98 -12.27 6.28
CA ASP A 202 19.65 -13.07 7.31
C ASP A 202 18.89 -13.16 8.62
N GLY A 203 17.89 -12.29 8.82
CA GLY A 203 17.08 -12.30 10.02
C GLY A 203 16.28 -13.59 10.17
N ASP A 204 16.16 -14.04 11.42
CA ASP A 204 15.43 -15.27 11.78
C ASP A 204 14.00 -15.28 11.23
N LEU A 205 13.30 -14.15 11.31
CA LEU A 205 11.94 -14.01 10.78
C LEU A 205 11.85 -14.38 9.29
N TYR A 206 12.78 -13.91 8.46
CA TYR A 206 12.74 -14.24 7.02
C TYR A 206 13.03 -15.72 6.79
N ASN A 207 13.98 -16.29 7.53
CA ASN A 207 14.33 -17.71 7.45
C ASN A 207 13.19 -18.61 7.92
N ASP A 208 12.42 -18.19 8.93
CA ASP A 208 11.24 -18.90 9.43
C ASP A 208 10.07 -18.81 8.46
N LEU A 209 9.83 -17.62 7.88
CA LEU A 209 8.79 -17.44 6.85
C LEU A 209 9.02 -18.37 5.66
N ARG A 210 10.27 -18.52 5.20
CA ARG A 210 10.61 -19.43 4.09
C ARG A 210 10.24 -20.90 4.32
N LYS A 211 10.15 -21.31 5.58
CA LYS A 211 9.76 -22.66 6.00
C LYS A 211 8.27 -22.77 6.33
N THR A 212 7.57 -21.64 6.41
CA THR A 212 6.17 -21.55 6.81
C THR A 212 5.27 -21.53 5.58
N ARG A 213 4.20 -22.35 5.58
CA ARG A 213 3.20 -22.36 4.50
C ARG A 213 2.46 -21.03 4.48
N VAL A 214 2.20 -20.51 3.28
CA VAL A 214 1.35 -19.33 3.13
C VAL A 214 -0.07 -19.72 3.53
N ARG A 215 -0.72 -18.88 4.36
CA ARG A 215 -2.10 -19.11 4.80
C ARG A 215 -2.99 -17.96 4.32
N ILE A 216 -4.01 -18.28 3.53
CA ILE A 216 -4.95 -17.32 2.97
C ILE A 216 -6.34 -17.67 3.48
N ASN A 217 -7.01 -16.73 4.16
CA ASN A 217 -8.35 -16.93 4.74
C ASN A 217 -8.47 -18.21 5.59
N GLY A 218 -7.42 -18.55 6.34
CA GLY A 218 -7.40 -19.75 7.18
C GLY A 218 -7.03 -21.05 6.47
N VAL A 219 -6.78 -21.04 5.17
CA VAL A 219 -6.39 -22.22 4.37
C VAL A 219 -4.90 -22.18 4.02
N ASP A 220 -4.20 -23.27 4.33
CA ASP A 220 -2.77 -23.43 4.00
C ASP A 220 -2.59 -23.73 2.52
N GLN A 221 -1.64 -23.02 1.90
CA GLN A 221 -1.32 -23.14 0.49
C GLN A 221 -0.29 -24.25 0.22
N ALA A 222 -0.20 -24.66 -1.05
CA ALA A 222 0.76 -25.68 -1.48
C ALA A 222 2.23 -25.22 -1.43
N TYR A 223 2.49 -23.95 -1.14
CA TYR A 223 3.81 -23.31 -1.14
C TYR A 223 4.09 -22.56 0.17
N THR A 224 5.38 -22.31 0.45
CA THR A 224 5.83 -21.47 1.57
C THR A 224 6.07 -20.03 1.15
N HIS A 225 6.26 -19.12 2.10
CA HIS A 225 6.60 -17.74 1.76
C HIS A 225 7.95 -17.69 1.01
N PHE A 226 8.02 -16.87 -0.04
CA PHE A 226 9.24 -16.67 -0.84
C PHE A 226 9.75 -17.96 -1.51
N ALA A 227 8.87 -18.91 -1.79
CA ALA A 227 9.19 -20.14 -2.50
C ALA A 227 9.58 -19.89 -3.96
N PHE A 228 9.09 -18.80 -4.57
CA PHE A 228 9.38 -18.48 -5.96
C PHE A 228 10.32 -17.28 -6.08
N ALA A 229 11.19 -17.33 -7.10
CA ALA A 229 12.14 -16.25 -7.37
C ALA A 229 11.44 -14.89 -7.60
N ARG A 230 10.20 -14.91 -8.12
CA ARG A 230 9.39 -13.71 -8.41
C ARG A 230 8.49 -13.26 -7.27
N ASP A 231 8.48 -13.94 -6.12
CA ASP A 231 7.73 -13.43 -4.96
C ASP A 231 8.25 -12.02 -4.62
N ILE A 232 7.53 -11.23 -3.85
CA ILE A 232 7.96 -9.86 -3.51
C ILE A 232 7.97 -9.68 -1.99
N ALA A 233 9.11 -9.27 -1.45
CA ALA A 233 9.28 -8.90 -0.05
C ALA A 233 9.14 -7.38 0.07
N LEU A 234 8.13 -6.94 0.83
CA LEU A 234 7.84 -5.53 1.06
C LEU A 234 7.94 -5.22 2.56
N ALA A 235 8.70 -4.19 2.91
CA ALA A 235 8.65 -3.62 4.25
C ALA A 235 7.68 -2.45 4.30
N LEU A 236 6.85 -2.40 5.34
CA LEU A 236 5.97 -1.28 5.64
C LEU A 236 6.59 -0.40 6.71
N SER A 237 6.62 0.90 6.44
CA SER A 237 6.97 1.94 7.40
C SER A 237 5.85 2.95 7.52
N THR A 238 5.57 3.33 8.75
CA THR A 238 4.63 4.39 9.09
C THR A 238 5.10 5.14 10.33
N ASP A 239 5.18 6.46 10.23
CA ASP A 239 5.53 7.32 11.35
C ASP A 239 4.71 8.62 11.31
N GLY A 240 4.51 9.24 12.46
CA GLY A 240 3.75 10.49 12.59
C GLY A 240 4.59 11.68 12.14
N PHE A 241 4.13 12.38 11.10
CA PHE A 241 4.76 13.59 10.59
C PHE A 241 3.82 14.80 10.68
N ALA A 242 4.39 16.00 10.80
CA ALA A 242 3.66 17.27 10.79
C ALA A 242 4.17 18.15 9.64
N PRO A 243 3.57 18.08 8.43
CA PRO A 243 4.16 18.72 7.24
C PRO A 243 4.07 20.26 7.22
N TRP A 244 3.35 20.88 8.17
CA TRP A 244 3.20 22.32 8.22
C TRP A 244 4.00 22.93 9.36
N ARG A 245 4.61 24.10 9.10
CA ARG A 245 5.42 24.86 10.07
C ARG A 245 4.75 25.10 11.42
N ARG A 246 3.41 25.25 11.43
CA ARG A 246 2.61 25.45 12.66
C ARG A 246 2.25 24.15 13.39
N ARG A 247 2.64 22.97 12.86
CA ARG A 247 2.40 21.61 13.39
C ARG A 247 0.98 21.30 13.89
N LYS A 248 -0.03 22.06 13.47
CA LYS A 248 -1.44 21.89 13.89
C LYS A 248 -2.11 20.65 13.30
N LYS A 249 -1.52 20.09 12.25
CA LYS A 249 -2.00 18.90 11.55
C LYS A 249 -0.85 17.91 11.47
N THR A 250 -1.11 16.69 11.93
CA THR A 250 -0.24 15.54 11.74
C THR A 250 -0.80 14.63 10.67
N CYS A 251 0.03 13.76 10.14
CA CYS A 251 -0.35 12.68 9.25
C CYS A 251 0.62 11.51 9.39
N TRP A 252 0.18 10.34 8.93
CA TRP A 252 0.98 9.12 8.93
C TRP A 252 1.10 8.63 7.48
N PRO A 253 2.20 8.93 6.78
CA PRO A 253 2.48 8.27 5.51
C PRO A 253 2.57 6.75 5.73
N LEU A 254 2.05 6.01 4.76
CA LEU A 254 2.27 4.58 4.61
C LEU A 254 3.27 4.43 3.47
N LEU A 255 4.49 4.03 3.80
CA LEU A 255 5.59 3.86 2.87
C LEU A 255 5.95 2.39 2.78
N LEU A 256 6.11 1.88 1.56
CA LEU A 256 6.60 0.55 1.31
C LEU A 256 8.01 0.61 0.71
N TYR A 257 8.88 -0.28 1.17
CA TYR A 257 10.21 -0.51 0.62
C TYR A 257 10.23 -1.88 -0.05
N ASN A 258 10.71 -1.92 -1.29
CA ASN A 258 10.84 -3.16 -2.04
C ASN A 258 12.18 -3.83 -1.75
N TYR A 259 12.18 -4.84 -0.89
CA TYR A 259 13.39 -5.58 -0.51
C TYR A 259 13.91 -6.47 -1.63
N ASN A 260 13.13 -6.69 -2.69
CA ASN A 260 13.66 -7.33 -3.90
C ASN A 260 14.73 -6.50 -4.61
N LEU A 261 14.87 -5.20 -4.30
CA LEU A 261 15.93 -4.37 -4.85
C LEU A 261 17.21 -4.49 -4.01
N PRO A 262 18.40 -4.28 -4.60
CA PRO A 262 19.66 -4.23 -3.85
C PRO A 262 19.65 -3.17 -2.74
N PRO A 263 20.36 -3.39 -1.63
CA PRO A 263 20.38 -2.49 -0.47
C PRO A 263 20.87 -1.07 -0.82
N GLU A 264 21.70 -0.95 -1.86
CA GLU A 264 22.27 0.32 -2.34
C GLU A 264 21.21 1.25 -2.93
N ILE A 265 20.06 0.73 -3.38
CA ILE A 265 19.04 1.52 -4.07
C ILE A 265 17.65 1.44 -3.42
N ARG A 266 17.33 0.40 -2.65
CA ARG A 266 15.95 0.15 -2.18
C ARG A 266 15.34 1.26 -1.31
N PHE A 267 16.17 2.14 -0.77
CA PHE A 267 15.75 3.30 0.04
C PHE A 267 15.86 4.65 -0.69
N HIS A 268 16.28 4.67 -1.95
CA HIS A 268 16.26 5.89 -2.77
C HIS A 268 14.82 6.36 -2.99
N LEU A 269 14.61 7.69 -3.03
CA LEU A 269 13.28 8.30 -3.14
C LEU A 269 12.47 7.75 -4.33
N GLU A 270 13.12 7.46 -5.46
CA GLU A 270 12.50 6.88 -6.67
C GLU A 270 11.98 5.44 -6.47
N HIS A 271 12.46 4.74 -5.46
CA HIS A 271 12.11 3.35 -5.15
C HIS A 271 11.20 3.21 -3.91
N ILE A 272 10.92 4.31 -3.21
CA ILE A 272 9.96 4.33 -2.10
C ILE A 272 8.53 4.35 -2.66
N ILE A 273 7.73 3.36 -2.26
CA ILE A 273 6.34 3.24 -2.70
C ILE A 273 5.42 3.87 -1.65
N SER A 274 4.95 5.10 -1.88
CA SER A 274 3.89 5.68 -1.03
C SER A 274 2.53 5.05 -1.33
N VAL A 275 1.91 4.38 -0.37
CA VAL A 275 0.57 3.76 -0.52
C VAL A 275 -0.56 4.61 0.06
N GLY A 276 -0.23 5.76 0.64
CA GLY A 276 -1.19 6.77 1.08
C GLY A 276 -0.71 7.54 2.30
N VAL A 277 -1.56 8.47 2.76
CA VAL A 277 -1.30 9.29 3.94
C VAL A 277 -2.53 9.32 4.84
N ILE A 278 -2.45 8.73 6.03
CA ILE A 278 -3.55 8.73 7.01
C ILE A 278 -3.60 10.12 7.68
N PRO A 279 -4.73 10.83 7.62
CA PRO A 279 -4.83 12.14 8.24
C PRO A 279 -4.82 12.02 9.77
N GLY A 280 -4.18 12.97 10.46
CA GLY A 280 -4.22 13.07 11.91
C GLY A 280 -5.53 13.63 12.47
N PRO A 281 -5.54 14.14 13.71
CA PRO A 281 -4.39 14.27 14.62
C PRO A 281 -3.99 12.98 15.35
N ASN A 282 -4.84 11.95 15.31
CA ASN A 282 -4.65 10.72 16.07
C ASN A 282 -3.81 9.69 15.31
N LYS A 283 -2.87 9.06 16.02
CA LYS A 283 -2.09 7.92 15.52
C LYS A 283 -3.04 6.78 15.10
N PRO A 284 -2.85 6.17 13.93
CA PRO A 284 -3.52 4.93 13.56
C PRO A 284 -3.29 3.85 14.62
N LYS A 285 -4.34 3.12 14.99
CA LYS A 285 -4.22 1.95 15.87
C LYS A 285 -3.88 0.70 15.06
#